data_AF-A0A8H8N5L2-F1
#
_entry.id   AF-A0A8H8N5L2-F1
#
_cell.length_a   1.000
_cell.length_b   1.000
_cell.length_c   1.000
_cell.angle_alpha   90.00
_cell.angle_beta   90.00
_cell.angle_gamma   90.00
#
_symmetry.space_group_name_H-M   'P 1'
#
loop_
_entity.id
_entity.type
_entity.pdbx_description
1 polymer ?
#
loop_
_entity_poly.entity_id
_entity_poly.type
_entity_poly.pdbx_seq_one_letter_code
_entity_poly.pdbx_strand_id
1 'polypeptide(L)'
;MDPSQELILLAGSTCSSLRLCSSVTGLAHSLARHPTLTVDLGFQIDTRTPFNITLEIKGQIIAAKFADSARHKYEILICNWQKGILLGRISSYIGIANIVFLNGLQLAVWSACEAGTGRSLTQVSLMIYDLGATGLGSPIPDNGVFHALESPQLTPSYTFQFPKLRRSSKVILGGFLLRSEYGPQDPGLSYTIPFTNQGALTLGLAMTLAVPDSTLVHPLRIFVDTYSLTRHMSEMKRAGTQNLDWKDWANLPRWFQTGSPDSWICWMFGSRYVVGDDFLSVLDFNTSTVRRFQHRQTNNSVFIENAGDLRFERTTRIQAGTWLDGSERDKFILDLYSSNEDAVVVDTVTADTPTHIRYFDEVVTSRLPYRIVTKARPAEPHEGWLISGNHLIWDGGEP
;
A
#
# COMPACT_ATOMS: atom_id res chain seq x y z
N MET A 1 -12.24 2.22 -10.49
CA MET A 1 -12.64 2.83 -11.78
C MET A 1 -11.43 2.82 -12.69
N ASP A 2 -11.62 2.62 -13.98
CA ASP A 2 -10.59 2.82 -15.01
C ASP A 2 -11.11 3.86 -16.02
N PRO A 3 -10.76 5.15 -15.85
CA PRO A 3 -11.25 6.23 -16.72
C PRO A 3 -10.83 6.05 -18.18
N SER A 4 -9.67 5.45 -18.44
CA SER A 4 -9.16 5.23 -19.80
C SER A 4 -10.04 4.29 -20.62
N GLN A 5 -10.81 3.44 -19.94
CA GLN A 5 -11.75 2.49 -20.53
C GLN A 5 -13.20 2.87 -20.26
N GLU A 6 -13.45 4.05 -19.70
CA GLU A 6 -14.79 4.47 -19.27
C GLU A 6 -15.49 3.42 -18.38
N LEU A 7 -14.74 2.72 -17.51
CA LEU A 7 -15.24 1.58 -16.74
C LEU A 7 -15.34 1.91 -15.24
N ILE A 8 -16.52 1.65 -14.67
CA ILE A 8 -16.78 1.63 -13.23
C ILE A 8 -17.13 0.21 -12.81
N LEU A 9 -16.51 -0.25 -11.73
CA LEU A 9 -16.85 -1.50 -11.08
C LEU A 9 -17.57 -1.20 -9.77
N LEU A 10 -18.78 -1.73 -9.62
CA LEU A 10 -19.62 -1.54 -8.45
C LEU A 10 -19.83 -2.88 -7.77
N ALA A 11 -19.70 -2.93 -6.44
CA ALA A 11 -20.06 -4.10 -5.65
C ALA A 11 -21.51 -3.97 -5.15
N GLY A 12 -22.27 -5.07 -5.23
CA GLY A 12 -23.61 -5.13 -4.66
C GLY A 12 -23.60 -5.05 -3.14
N SER A 13 -24.59 -4.34 -2.56
CA SER A 13 -24.72 -4.13 -1.12
C SER A 13 -25.30 -5.30 -0.34
N THR A 14 -25.89 -6.28 -1.03
CA THR A 14 -26.62 -7.41 -0.42
C THR A 14 -26.18 -8.78 -0.93
N CYS A 15 -25.33 -8.82 -1.95
CA CYS A 15 -24.81 -10.04 -2.54
C CYS A 15 -23.40 -9.81 -3.05
N SER A 16 -22.61 -10.88 -3.16
CA SER A 16 -21.27 -10.90 -3.76
C SER A 16 -21.35 -10.71 -5.29
N SER A 17 -22.11 -9.72 -5.75
CA SER A 17 -22.22 -9.35 -7.15
C SER A 17 -21.33 -8.16 -7.46
N LEU A 18 -20.77 -8.17 -8.66
CA LEU A 18 -20.01 -7.09 -9.24
C LEU A 18 -20.71 -6.64 -10.51
N ARG A 19 -20.94 -5.35 -10.66
CA ARG A 19 -21.50 -4.74 -11.88
C ARG A 19 -20.44 -3.95 -12.60
N LEU A 20 -20.32 -4.20 -13.90
CA LEU A 20 -19.41 -3.50 -14.80
C LEU A 20 -20.23 -2.48 -15.58
N CYS A 21 -20.07 -1.21 -15.22
CA CYS A 21 -20.82 -0.11 -15.79
C CYS A 21 -19.93 0.84 -16.59
N SER A 22 -20.49 1.48 -17.60
CA SER A 22 -19.85 2.64 -18.23
C SER A 22 -19.85 3.82 -17.26
N SER A 23 -18.71 4.51 -17.12
CA SER A 23 -18.61 5.76 -16.36
C SER A 23 -19.36 6.92 -17.02
N VAL A 24 -19.62 6.83 -18.33
CA VAL A 24 -20.29 7.86 -19.11
C VAL A 24 -21.80 7.71 -19.03
N THR A 25 -22.31 6.49 -19.21
CA THR A 25 -23.77 6.25 -19.30
C THR A 25 -24.37 5.70 -18.01
N GLY A 26 -23.56 5.16 -17.10
CA GLY A 26 -24.03 4.41 -15.92
C GLY A 26 -24.65 3.05 -16.25
N LEU A 27 -24.84 2.71 -17.53
CA LEU A 27 -25.39 1.43 -18.00
C LEU A 27 -24.31 0.34 -18.04
N ALA A 28 -24.73 -0.89 -18.34
CA ALA A 28 -23.82 -2.01 -18.59
C ALA A 28 -22.72 -1.63 -19.59
N HIS A 29 -21.47 -1.94 -19.23
CA HIS A 29 -20.33 -1.65 -20.10
C HIS A 29 -20.38 -2.51 -21.37
N SER A 30 -20.34 -1.88 -22.54
CA SER A 30 -20.54 -2.57 -23.84
C SER A 30 -19.49 -3.64 -24.14
N LEU A 31 -18.26 -3.46 -23.67
CA LEU A 31 -17.17 -4.43 -23.81
C LEU A 31 -17.20 -5.57 -22.77
N ALA A 32 -18.08 -5.52 -21.76
CA ALA A 32 -18.10 -6.55 -20.74
C ALA A 32 -18.83 -7.79 -21.26
N ARG A 33 -18.15 -8.95 -21.27
CA ARG A 33 -18.78 -10.22 -21.65
C ARG A 33 -19.94 -10.58 -20.73
N HIS A 34 -19.78 -10.29 -19.45
CA HIS A 34 -20.83 -10.41 -18.44
C HIS A 34 -20.93 -9.07 -17.68
N PRO A 35 -21.96 -8.26 -17.92
CA PRO A 35 -22.14 -6.97 -17.23
C PRO A 35 -22.36 -7.10 -15.72
N THR A 36 -22.80 -8.28 -15.27
CA THR A 36 -22.94 -8.62 -13.85
C THR A 36 -22.28 -9.96 -13.60
N LEU A 37 -21.38 -9.99 -12.62
CA LEU A 37 -20.72 -11.19 -12.12
C LEU A 37 -21.33 -11.48 -10.74
N THR A 38 -21.81 -12.69 -10.49
CA THR A 38 -22.31 -13.10 -9.17
C THR A 38 -21.43 -14.18 -8.62
N VAL A 39 -20.91 -13.98 -7.41
CA VAL A 39 -20.00 -14.91 -6.77
C VAL A 39 -20.72 -15.66 -5.67
N ASP A 40 -20.83 -16.97 -5.83
CA ASP A 40 -21.17 -17.88 -4.75
C ASP A 40 -19.93 -18.11 -3.87
N LEU A 41 -19.99 -17.57 -2.67
CA LEU A 41 -18.92 -17.64 -1.67
C LEU A 41 -19.28 -18.70 -0.62
N GLY A 42 -18.25 -19.42 -0.14
CA GLY A 42 -18.40 -20.33 1.00
C GLY A 42 -18.65 -19.63 2.36
N PHE A 43 -18.94 -18.33 2.36
CA PHE A 43 -19.26 -17.53 3.54
C PHE A 43 -20.11 -16.31 3.18
N GLN A 44 -20.77 -15.73 4.18
CA GLN A 44 -21.53 -14.49 4.04
C GLN A 44 -20.63 -13.27 4.26
N ILE A 45 -20.81 -12.25 3.43
CA ILE A 45 -20.13 -10.96 3.58
C ILE A 45 -20.99 -10.06 4.48
N ASP A 46 -20.40 -9.49 5.55
CA ASP A 46 -21.05 -8.37 6.25
C ASP A 46 -20.78 -7.07 5.47
N THR A 47 -21.77 -6.57 4.75
CA THR A 47 -21.61 -5.36 3.93
C THR A 47 -21.61 -4.07 4.74
N ARG A 48 -21.87 -4.13 6.06
CA ARG A 48 -21.78 -2.97 6.96
C ARG A 48 -20.34 -2.65 7.35
N THR A 49 -19.44 -3.62 7.26
CA THR A 49 -18.03 -3.41 7.58
C THR A 49 -17.30 -2.91 6.34
N PRO A 50 -16.76 -1.67 6.37
CA PRO A 50 -15.92 -1.19 5.28
C PRO A 50 -14.73 -2.16 5.08
N PHE A 51 -14.15 -2.21 3.88
CA PHE A 51 -12.99 -3.06 3.51
C PHE A 51 -13.24 -4.56 3.31
N ASN A 52 -14.46 -5.06 3.52
CA ASN A 52 -14.81 -6.44 3.19
C ASN A 52 -14.81 -6.71 1.69
N ILE A 53 -15.01 -5.67 0.87
CA ILE A 53 -14.86 -5.75 -0.57
C ILE A 53 -13.73 -4.81 -1.00
N THR A 54 -12.81 -5.31 -1.81
CA THR A 54 -11.74 -4.50 -2.43
C THR A 54 -11.71 -4.81 -3.91
N LEU A 55 -11.69 -3.76 -4.72
CA LEU A 55 -11.83 -3.86 -6.17
C LEU A 55 -10.64 -3.19 -6.83
N GLU A 56 -9.98 -3.94 -7.70
CA GLU A 56 -8.81 -3.51 -8.46
C GLU A 56 -9.05 -3.81 -9.94
N ILE A 57 -8.73 -2.84 -10.81
CA ILE A 57 -8.90 -2.97 -12.26
C ILE A 57 -7.62 -2.51 -12.93
N LYS A 58 -7.06 -3.35 -13.80
CA LYS A 58 -5.91 -2.97 -14.62
C LYS A 58 -6.09 -3.52 -16.04
N GLY A 59 -6.37 -2.64 -16.99
CA GLY A 59 -6.63 -3.05 -18.36
C GLY A 59 -7.84 -3.99 -18.43
N GLN A 60 -7.63 -5.18 -18.99
CA GLN A 60 -8.69 -6.19 -19.15
C GLN A 60 -8.89 -7.06 -17.91
N ILE A 61 -8.11 -6.88 -16.84
CA ILE A 61 -8.13 -7.74 -15.67
C ILE A 61 -8.80 -7.01 -14.50
N ILE A 62 -9.72 -7.72 -13.84
CA ILE A 62 -10.30 -7.32 -12.56
C ILE A 62 -9.82 -8.29 -11.49
N ALA A 63 -9.43 -7.75 -10.34
CA ALA A 63 -9.24 -8.50 -9.11
C ALA A 63 -10.24 -7.99 -8.05
N ALA A 64 -11.04 -8.91 -7.52
CA ALA A 64 -12.07 -8.60 -6.53
C ALA A 64 -11.84 -9.43 -5.27
N LYS A 65 -11.53 -8.78 -4.16
CA LYS A 65 -11.44 -9.37 -2.84
C LYS A 65 -12.81 -9.30 -2.16
N PHE A 66 -13.23 -10.41 -1.57
CA PHE A 66 -14.35 -10.54 -0.65
C PHE A 66 -13.83 -11.10 0.68
N ALA A 67 -14.27 -10.56 1.81
CA ALA A 67 -13.79 -10.95 3.13
C ALA A 67 -14.93 -11.13 4.14
N ASP A 68 -14.78 -12.14 4.99
CA ASP A 68 -15.50 -12.26 6.25
C ASP A 68 -14.53 -11.88 7.37
N SER A 69 -14.57 -10.60 7.72
CA SER A 69 -13.72 -10.00 8.75
C SER A 69 -13.93 -10.62 10.14
N ALA A 70 -15.13 -11.10 10.46
CA ALA A 70 -15.42 -11.70 11.77
C ALA A 70 -14.74 -13.07 11.91
N ARG A 71 -14.58 -13.80 10.80
CA ARG A 71 -13.95 -15.13 10.77
C ARG A 71 -12.52 -15.13 10.22
N HIS A 72 -11.99 -13.96 9.85
CA HIS A 72 -10.71 -13.82 9.13
C HIS A 72 -10.65 -14.74 7.91
N LYS A 73 -11.64 -14.66 7.03
CA LYS A 73 -11.63 -15.38 5.75
C LYS A 73 -11.62 -14.41 4.60
N TYR A 74 -10.99 -14.77 3.50
CA TYR A 74 -11.13 -14.02 2.26
C TYR A 74 -11.04 -14.90 1.03
N GLU A 75 -11.64 -14.40 -0.04
CA GLU A 75 -11.53 -14.88 -1.42
C GLU A 75 -11.14 -13.70 -2.30
N ILE A 76 -10.17 -13.89 -3.19
CA ILE A 76 -9.81 -12.94 -4.24
C ILE A 76 -10.03 -13.64 -5.57
N LEU A 77 -10.93 -13.11 -6.38
CA LEU A 77 -11.19 -13.60 -7.74
C LEU A 77 -10.50 -12.71 -8.75
N ILE A 78 -9.86 -13.34 -9.73
CA ILE A 78 -9.14 -12.65 -10.79
C ILE A 78 -9.70 -13.10 -12.13
N CYS A 79 -10.20 -12.16 -12.93
CA CYS A 79 -10.83 -12.48 -14.21
C CYS A 79 -10.45 -11.48 -15.30
N ASN A 80 -10.43 -11.96 -16.54
CA ASN A 80 -10.47 -11.12 -17.72
C ASN A 80 -11.93 -10.80 -18.04
N TRP A 81 -12.34 -9.56 -17.76
CA TRP A 81 -13.74 -9.16 -17.80
C TRP A 81 -14.29 -8.94 -19.22
N GLN A 82 -13.40 -8.61 -20.16
CA GLN A 82 -13.77 -8.46 -21.58
C GLN A 82 -13.97 -9.82 -22.24
N LYS A 83 -13.13 -10.81 -21.89
CA LYS A 83 -13.21 -12.16 -22.45
C LYS A 83 -14.19 -13.06 -21.72
N GLY A 84 -14.60 -12.70 -20.51
CA GLY A 84 -15.39 -13.58 -19.66
C GLY A 84 -14.59 -14.83 -19.28
N ILE A 85 -13.33 -14.66 -18.84
CA ILE A 85 -12.47 -15.77 -18.42
C ILE A 85 -12.04 -15.57 -16.97
N LEU A 86 -12.23 -16.57 -16.13
CA LEU A 86 -11.67 -16.63 -14.79
C LEU A 86 -10.20 -17.09 -14.87
N LEU A 87 -9.29 -16.23 -14.42
CA LEU A 87 -7.86 -16.54 -14.40
C LEU A 87 -7.48 -17.37 -13.17
N GLY A 88 -8.18 -17.16 -12.05
CA GLY A 88 -8.05 -18.00 -10.87
C GLY A 88 -8.55 -17.33 -9.60
N ARG A 89 -8.27 -18.01 -8.48
CA ARG A 89 -8.70 -17.61 -7.13
C ARG A 89 -7.53 -17.63 -6.14
N ILE A 90 -7.52 -16.70 -5.20
CA ILE A 90 -6.64 -16.73 -4.04
C ILE A 90 -7.51 -16.75 -2.79
N SER A 91 -7.29 -17.69 -1.90
CA SER A 91 -8.17 -17.93 -0.76
C SER A 91 -7.39 -18.13 0.54
N SER A 92 -7.96 -17.69 1.65
CA SER A 92 -7.48 -18.05 2.99
C SER A 92 -8.64 -18.30 3.95
N TYR A 93 -8.49 -19.35 4.75
CA TYR A 93 -9.45 -19.73 5.79
C TYR A 93 -9.21 -19.04 7.13
N ILE A 94 -7.99 -18.56 7.38
CA ILE A 94 -7.59 -17.83 8.58
C ILE A 94 -6.53 -16.80 8.18
N GLY A 95 -7.01 -15.67 7.67
CA GLY A 95 -6.17 -14.53 7.32
C GLY A 95 -6.96 -13.31 6.90
N ILE A 96 -6.22 -12.22 6.75
CA ILE A 96 -6.68 -10.97 6.15
C ILE A 96 -5.75 -10.65 4.99
N ALA A 97 -6.28 -10.00 3.96
CA ALA A 97 -5.48 -9.58 2.83
C ALA A 97 -5.95 -8.26 2.24
N ASN A 98 -5.03 -7.63 1.52
CA ASN A 98 -5.28 -6.50 0.65
C ASN A 98 -4.52 -6.70 -0.66
N ILE A 99 -5.00 -6.11 -1.74
CA ILE A 99 -4.56 -6.41 -3.11
C ILE A 99 -4.25 -5.12 -3.86
N VAL A 100 -3.25 -5.18 -4.75
CA VAL A 100 -3.00 -4.12 -5.74
C VAL A 100 -2.25 -4.68 -6.93
N PHE A 101 -2.50 -4.14 -8.12
CA PHE A 101 -1.68 -4.46 -9.30
C PHE A 101 -0.33 -3.74 -9.23
N LEU A 102 0.77 -4.48 -9.42
CA LEU A 102 2.09 -3.89 -9.64
C LEU A 102 2.26 -3.40 -11.07
N ASN A 103 1.67 -4.14 -12.00
CA ASN A 103 1.61 -3.83 -13.43
C ASN A 103 0.42 -4.59 -14.04
N GLY A 104 0.31 -4.60 -15.38
CA GLY A 104 -0.80 -5.25 -16.08
C GLY A 104 -0.93 -6.76 -15.89
N LEU A 105 0.11 -7.44 -15.40
CA LEU A 105 0.15 -8.91 -15.28
C LEU A 105 0.58 -9.42 -13.91
N GLN A 106 0.93 -8.54 -12.97
CA GLN A 106 1.37 -8.94 -11.63
C GLN A 106 0.47 -8.34 -10.56
N LEU A 107 -0.08 -9.22 -9.73
CA LEU A 107 -0.88 -8.86 -8.57
C LEU A 107 -0.07 -9.04 -7.30
N ALA A 108 0.06 -7.97 -6.51
CA ALA A 108 0.58 -8.04 -5.15
C ALA A 108 -0.56 -8.26 -4.16
N VAL A 109 -0.36 -9.21 -3.25
CA VAL A 109 -1.26 -9.53 -2.15
C VAL A 109 -0.49 -9.38 -0.85
N TRP A 110 -0.88 -8.38 -0.06
CA TRP A 110 -0.42 -8.21 1.31
C TRP A 110 -1.30 -9.05 2.20
N SER A 111 -0.74 -9.99 2.96
CA SER A 111 -1.51 -10.93 3.75
C SER A 111 -0.94 -11.10 5.15
N ALA A 112 -1.83 -11.27 6.12
CA ALA A 112 -1.50 -11.75 7.45
C ALA A 112 -2.34 -12.99 7.75
N CYS A 113 -1.69 -14.06 8.21
CA CYS A 113 -2.33 -15.35 8.50
C CYS A 113 -1.86 -15.91 9.85
N GLU A 114 -2.54 -16.98 10.27
CA GLU A 114 -2.16 -17.74 11.45
C GLU A 114 -0.93 -18.61 11.18
N ALA A 115 0.07 -18.53 12.06
CA ALA A 115 1.32 -19.30 11.97
C ALA A 115 1.31 -20.59 12.84
N GLY A 116 0.18 -20.94 13.47
CA GLY A 116 0.11 -21.99 14.49
C GLY A 116 -1.32 -22.30 14.93
N THR A 117 -1.53 -22.51 16.24
CA THR A 117 -2.84 -22.77 16.83
C THR A 117 -3.21 -21.64 17.79
N GLY A 118 -4.26 -20.87 17.50
CA GLY A 118 -4.69 -19.73 18.32
C GLY A 118 -5.40 -18.58 17.58
N ARG A 119 -5.78 -18.74 16.31
CA ARG A 119 -6.42 -17.75 15.42
C ARG A 119 -5.73 -16.38 15.37
N SER A 120 -4.48 -16.31 15.83
CA SER A 120 -3.73 -15.06 15.94
C SER A 120 -2.93 -14.84 14.67
N LEU A 121 -3.22 -13.73 13.99
CA LEU A 121 -2.58 -13.32 12.75
C LEU A 121 -1.16 -12.83 13.05
N THR A 122 -0.20 -13.74 12.90
CA THR A 122 1.19 -13.58 13.38
C THR A 122 2.23 -13.76 12.27
N GLN A 123 1.84 -14.37 11.16
CA GLN A 123 2.67 -14.50 9.96
C GLN A 123 2.20 -13.48 8.94
N VAL A 124 3.14 -12.66 8.46
CA VAL A 124 2.86 -11.58 7.52
C VAL A 124 3.70 -11.79 6.27
N SER A 125 3.11 -11.62 5.09
CA SER A 125 3.79 -11.83 3.81
C SER A 125 3.28 -10.90 2.72
N LEU A 126 4.18 -10.50 1.83
CA LEU A 126 3.86 -9.89 0.55
C LEU A 126 4.01 -10.95 -0.53
N MET A 127 2.92 -11.31 -1.19
CA MET A 127 2.87 -12.36 -2.21
C MET A 127 2.67 -11.74 -3.59
N ILE A 128 3.45 -12.17 -4.59
CA ILE A 128 3.33 -11.72 -5.98
C ILE A 128 2.84 -12.87 -6.85
N TYR A 129 1.73 -12.63 -7.55
CA TYR A 129 1.13 -13.58 -8.49
C TYR A 129 1.38 -13.10 -9.91
N ASP A 130 2.03 -13.94 -10.72
CA ASP A 130 2.19 -13.72 -12.17
C ASP A 130 0.98 -14.28 -12.92
N LEU A 131 0.13 -13.38 -13.40
CA LEU A 131 -1.08 -13.69 -14.16
C LEU A 131 -0.79 -13.96 -15.64
N GLY A 132 0.42 -13.69 -16.13
CA GLY A 132 0.84 -14.07 -17.48
C GLY A 132 1.23 -15.55 -17.57
N ALA A 133 1.66 -16.14 -16.46
CA ALA A 133 2.04 -17.55 -16.38
C ALA A 133 0.85 -18.49 -16.11
N THR A 134 -0.27 -17.97 -15.61
CA THR A 134 -1.49 -18.77 -15.44
C THR A 134 -1.98 -19.22 -16.82
N GLY A 135 -2.18 -20.53 -16.99
CA GLY A 135 -2.64 -21.13 -18.25
C GLY A 135 -3.99 -20.59 -18.72
N LEU A 136 -4.54 -21.16 -19.81
CA LEU A 136 -5.86 -20.81 -20.33
C LEU A 136 -6.89 -20.88 -19.18
N GLY A 137 -7.34 -19.73 -18.69
CA GLY A 137 -8.33 -19.64 -17.63
C GLY A 137 -9.66 -20.30 -18.04
N SER A 138 -10.53 -20.54 -17.07
CA SER A 138 -11.82 -21.16 -17.33
C SER A 138 -12.82 -20.12 -17.84
N PRO A 139 -13.61 -20.41 -18.90
CA PRO A 139 -14.68 -19.51 -19.31
C PRO A 139 -15.69 -19.36 -18.18
N ILE A 140 -16.18 -18.14 -18.02
CA ILE A 140 -17.23 -17.81 -17.06
C ILE A 140 -18.55 -18.33 -17.65
N PRO A 141 -19.39 -19.04 -16.87
CA PRO A 141 -20.69 -19.49 -17.34
C PRO A 141 -21.53 -18.33 -17.90
N ASP A 142 -22.39 -18.59 -18.90
CA ASP A 142 -23.18 -17.53 -19.56
C ASP A 142 -24.10 -16.76 -18.60
N ASN A 143 -24.51 -17.38 -17.49
CA ASN A 143 -25.29 -16.73 -16.44
C ASN A 143 -24.48 -15.78 -15.55
N GLY A 144 -23.16 -15.69 -15.72
CA GLY A 144 -22.25 -14.84 -14.94
C GLY A 144 -22.09 -15.28 -13.48
N VAL A 145 -22.47 -16.51 -13.13
CA VAL A 145 -22.37 -17.05 -11.77
C VAL A 145 -21.08 -17.84 -11.60
N PHE A 146 -20.36 -17.59 -10.51
CA PHE A 146 -19.11 -18.24 -10.15
C PHE A 146 -19.25 -18.97 -8.84
N HIS A 147 -18.83 -20.22 -8.80
CA HIS A 147 -18.61 -20.94 -7.54
C HIS A 147 -17.14 -20.78 -7.14
N ALA A 148 -16.87 -19.92 -6.16
CA ALA A 148 -15.50 -19.61 -5.76
C ALA A 148 -14.75 -20.89 -5.36
N LEU A 149 -15.38 -21.77 -4.58
CA LEU A 149 -14.74 -22.99 -4.08
C LEU A 149 -14.37 -24.01 -5.16
N GLU A 150 -15.03 -23.98 -6.32
CA GLU A 150 -14.75 -24.88 -7.46
C GLU A 150 -13.64 -24.34 -8.36
N SER A 151 -13.24 -23.09 -8.16
CA SER A 151 -12.26 -22.40 -9.01
C SER A 151 -10.82 -22.76 -8.62
N PRO A 152 -9.90 -22.89 -9.60
CA PRO A 152 -8.52 -23.24 -9.34
C PRO A 152 -7.84 -22.18 -8.47
N GLN A 153 -7.18 -22.64 -7.40
CA GLN A 153 -6.43 -21.78 -6.50
C GLN A 153 -5.07 -21.46 -7.12
N LEU A 154 -4.77 -20.18 -7.24
CA LEU A 154 -3.48 -19.68 -7.69
C LEU A 154 -2.43 -19.86 -6.60
N THR A 155 -1.21 -20.17 -7.03
CA THR A 155 -0.03 -20.14 -6.18
C THR A 155 0.78 -18.88 -6.49
N PRO A 156 1.35 -18.22 -5.47
CA PRO A 156 2.20 -17.06 -5.71
C PRO A 156 3.47 -17.50 -6.44
N SER A 157 3.96 -16.64 -7.33
CA SER A 157 5.27 -16.82 -7.95
C SER A 157 6.38 -16.47 -6.95
N TYR A 158 6.15 -15.48 -6.10
CA TYR A 158 7.07 -15.04 -5.05
C TYR A 158 6.33 -14.79 -3.75
N THR A 159 6.91 -15.20 -2.64
CA THR A 159 6.43 -14.93 -1.28
C THR A 159 7.55 -14.27 -0.50
N PHE A 160 7.43 -12.97 -0.26
CA PHE A 160 8.33 -12.18 0.56
C PHE A 160 7.87 -12.26 2.02
N GLN A 161 8.54 -13.10 2.81
CA GLN A 161 8.19 -13.35 4.19
C GLN A 161 8.74 -12.25 5.08
N PHE A 162 7.89 -11.75 5.97
CA PHE A 162 8.31 -10.90 7.07
C PHE A 162 8.69 -11.78 8.27
N PRO A 163 9.49 -11.27 9.21
CA PRO A 163 9.73 -11.99 10.44
C PRO A 163 8.42 -12.28 11.16
N LYS A 164 8.39 -13.36 11.93
CA LYS A 164 7.22 -13.74 12.70
C LYS A 164 6.98 -12.73 13.82
N LEU A 165 5.72 -12.32 14.01
CA LEU A 165 5.34 -11.51 15.17
C LEU A 165 5.55 -12.29 16.46
N ARG A 166 5.97 -11.60 17.53
CA ARG A 166 6.05 -12.20 18.87
C ARG A 166 4.70 -12.79 19.25
N ARG A 167 4.69 -13.87 20.02
CA ARG A 167 3.44 -14.54 20.46
C ARG A 167 2.44 -13.62 21.15
N SER A 168 2.93 -12.55 21.79
CA SER A 168 2.08 -11.53 22.41
C SER A 168 1.44 -10.60 21.37
N SER A 169 2.10 -10.33 20.25
CA SER A 169 1.63 -9.38 19.24
C SER A 169 0.77 -10.07 18.19
N LYS A 170 -0.29 -9.40 17.73
CA LYS A 170 -1.10 -9.86 16.59
C LYS A 170 -1.49 -8.71 15.69
N VAL A 171 -1.61 -8.99 14.38
CA VAL A 171 -2.22 -8.05 13.44
C VAL A 171 -3.72 -7.96 13.74
N ILE A 172 -4.22 -6.73 13.81
CA ILE A 172 -5.66 -6.46 13.83
C ILE A 172 -6.12 -5.97 12.47
N LEU A 173 -7.40 -6.21 12.16
CA LEU A 173 -7.98 -5.85 10.88
C LEU A 173 -7.92 -4.34 10.58
N GLY A 174 -8.14 -3.52 11.61
CA GLY A 174 -8.11 -2.06 11.49
C GLY A 174 -6.71 -1.58 11.09
N GLY A 175 -6.59 -0.96 9.92
CA GLY A 175 -5.32 -0.43 9.40
C GLY A 175 -4.49 -1.41 8.57
N PHE A 176 -5.03 -2.56 8.16
CA PHE A 176 -4.35 -3.47 7.24
C PHE A 176 -4.58 -3.08 5.77
N LEU A 177 -3.67 -2.28 5.21
CA LEU A 177 -3.84 -1.66 3.89
C LEU A 177 -2.66 -1.96 2.98
N LEU A 178 -2.94 -2.09 1.69
CA LEU A 178 -1.95 -2.14 0.62
C LEU A 178 -2.31 -1.10 -0.42
N ARG A 179 -1.32 -0.32 -0.85
CA ARG A 179 -1.45 0.67 -1.90
C ARG A 179 -0.24 0.62 -2.82
N SER A 180 -0.52 0.77 -4.10
CA SER A 180 0.40 1.15 -5.15
C SER A 180 -0.22 2.34 -5.85
N GLU A 181 0.59 3.18 -6.47
CA GLU A 181 0.04 4.28 -7.25
C GLU A 181 -0.86 3.76 -8.38
N TYR A 182 -2.09 4.26 -8.42
CA TYR A 182 -2.79 4.52 -9.67
C TYR A 182 -2.71 6.03 -9.89
N GLY A 183 -1.70 6.46 -10.66
CA GLY A 183 -1.87 7.73 -11.35
C GLY A 183 -3.08 7.52 -12.24
N PRO A 184 -4.08 8.42 -12.24
CA PRO A 184 -5.09 8.33 -13.27
C PRO A 184 -4.33 8.34 -14.60
N GLN A 185 -4.50 7.28 -15.40
CA GLN A 185 -4.33 7.41 -16.84
C GLN A 185 -5.50 8.27 -17.30
N ASP A 186 -5.52 9.52 -16.87
CA ASP A 186 -6.46 10.50 -17.35
C ASP A 186 -5.99 10.80 -18.77
N PRO A 187 -6.74 10.38 -19.81
CA PRO A 187 -6.41 10.78 -21.17
C PRO A 187 -6.51 12.32 -21.34
N GLY A 188 -7.13 13.04 -20.40
CA GLY A 188 -7.21 14.51 -20.38
C GLY A 188 -5.98 15.23 -19.82
N LEU A 189 -5.20 14.60 -18.94
CA LEU A 189 -3.89 15.11 -18.45
C LEU A 189 -2.73 14.62 -19.32
N SER A 190 -2.98 14.36 -20.60
CA SER A 190 -1.96 14.06 -21.62
C SER A 190 -1.07 15.25 -21.98
N TYR A 191 -1.32 16.42 -21.40
CA TYR A 191 -0.47 17.59 -21.60
C TYR A 191 0.58 17.67 -20.49
N THR A 192 1.79 17.21 -20.84
CA THR A 192 3.05 17.66 -20.24
C THR A 192 3.21 17.46 -18.73
N ILE A 193 3.50 16.23 -18.30
CA ILE A 193 4.35 16.04 -17.10
C ILE A 193 5.66 15.38 -17.54
N PRO A 194 6.64 16.14 -18.07
CA PRO A 194 7.90 15.59 -18.58
C PRO A 194 8.85 15.08 -17.48
N PHE A 195 8.47 15.18 -16.20
CA PHE A 195 9.39 15.05 -15.07
C PHE A 195 8.99 14.00 -14.02
N THR A 196 7.83 13.35 -14.13
CA THR A 196 7.52 12.21 -13.26
C THR A 196 8.22 10.98 -13.82
N ASN A 197 9.30 10.59 -13.17
CA ASN A 197 10.05 9.39 -13.48
C ASN A 197 9.13 8.17 -13.20
N GLN A 198 8.34 7.76 -14.20
CA GLN A 198 7.34 6.67 -14.12
C GLN A 198 7.93 5.33 -13.62
N GLY A 199 9.26 5.22 -13.51
CA GLY A 199 9.95 4.02 -13.02
C GLY A 199 10.13 3.91 -11.50
N ALA A 200 9.80 4.94 -10.71
CA ALA A 200 10.00 4.91 -9.25
C ALA A 200 8.67 4.80 -8.52
N LEU A 201 8.01 3.64 -8.64
CA LEU A 201 6.82 3.33 -7.86
C LEU A 201 7.23 2.82 -6.47
N THR A 202 6.39 3.07 -5.47
CA THR A 202 6.59 2.56 -4.12
C THR A 202 5.29 1.90 -3.66
N LEU A 203 5.38 0.73 -3.04
CA LEU A 203 4.25 0.13 -2.35
C LEU A 203 4.18 0.68 -0.94
N GLY A 204 3.03 1.24 -0.60
CA GLY A 204 2.67 1.55 0.78
C GLY A 204 1.92 0.37 1.38
N LEU A 205 2.47 -0.19 2.45
CA LEU A 205 1.79 -1.18 3.27
C LEU A 205 1.53 -0.57 4.64
N ALA A 206 0.39 -0.93 5.22
CA ALA A 206 0.04 -0.56 6.57
C ALA A 206 -0.47 -1.77 7.33
N MET A 207 -0.21 -1.78 8.62
CA MET A 207 -0.82 -2.71 9.55
C MET A 207 -0.88 -2.09 10.94
N THR A 208 -1.81 -2.56 11.75
CA THR A 208 -1.87 -2.20 13.16
C THR A 208 -1.66 -3.45 13.99
N LEU A 209 -0.84 -3.33 15.03
CA LEU A 209 -0.59 -4.42 15.96
C LEU A 209 -1.32 -4.18 17.28
N ALA A 210 -1.92 -5.24 17.83
CA ALA A 210 -2.36 -5.30 19.21
C ALA A 210 -1.33 -6.08 20.04
N VAL A 211 -0.98 -5.53 21.21
CA VAL A 211 -0.05 -6.12 22.18
C VAL A 211 -0.81 -6.30 23.50
N PRO A 212 -0.75 -7.46 24.19
CA PRO A 212 -1.72 -7.84 25.22
C PRO A 212 -1.60 -7.02 26.50
N ASP A 213 -0.39 -6.51 26.77
CA ASP A 213 -0.07 -5.70 27.94
C ASP A 213 -0.17 -4.19 27.66
N SER A 214 -0.70 -3.82 26.49
CA SER A 214 -0.86 -2.44 26.05
C SER A 214 -2.32 -2.20 25.68
N THR A 215 -2.93 -1.18 26.28
CA THR A 215 -4.20 -0.65 25.77
C THR A 215 -4.01 0.09 24.45
N LEU A 216 -2.76 0.42 24.09
CA LEU A 216 -2.40 1.10 22.87
C LEU A 216 -2.21 0.10 21.74
N VAL A 217 -2.79 0.44 20.59
CA VAL A 217 -2.47 -0.18 19.31
C VAL A 217 -1.19 0.46 18.75
N HIS A 218 -0.46 -0.29 17.93
CA HIS A 218 0.77 0.19 17.30
C HIS A 218 0.61 0.19 15.78
N PRO A 219 0.24 1.32 15.18
CA PRO A 219 0.20 1.49 13.74
C PRO A 219 1.60 1.47 13.14
N LEU A 220 1.76 0.72 12.05
CA LEU A 220 3.01 0.59 11.31
C LEU A 220 2.78 0.93 9.84
N ARG A 221 3.71 1.70 9.28
CA ARG A 221 3.79 2.00 7.85
C ARG A 221 5.05 1.39 7.27
N ILE A 222 4.93 0.81 6.09
CA ILE A 222 6.02 0.13 5.41
C ILE A 222 6.01 0.63 3.98
N PHE A 223 7.15 1.07 3.48
CA PHE A 223 7.31 1.50 2.09
C PHE A 223 8.30 0.58 1.42
N VAL A 224 7.93 0.00 0.28
CA VAL A 224 8.78 -0.93 -0.49
C VAL A 224 9.05 -0.36 -1.88
N ASP A 225 10.32 -0.23 -2.24
CA ASP A 225 10.71 0.15 -3.60
C ASP A 225 10.35 -0.96 -4.59
N THR A 226 9.38 -0.68 -5.47
CA THR A 226 8.93 -1.67 -6.45
C THR A 226 10.01 -1.94 -7.49
N TYR A 227 10.85 -0.95 -7.84
CA TYR A 227 11.88 -1.15 -8.85
C TYR A 227 12.88 -2.20 -8.38
N SER A 228 13.40 -2.03 -7.16
CA SER A 228 14.31 -3.00 -6.56
C SER A 228 13.63 -4.36 -6.32
N LEU A 229 12.35 -4.38 -5.91
CA LEU A 229 11.56 -5.61 -5.78
C LEU A 229 11.46 -6.36 -7.12
N THR A 230 11.11 -5.67 -8.20
CA THR A 230 10.94 -6.28 -9.53
C THR A 230 12.26 -6.75 -10.11
N ARG A 231 13.33 -5.97 -9.90
CA ARG A 231 14.69 -6.36 -10.26
C ARG A 231 15.10 -7.64 -9.53
N HIS A 232 14.88 -7.69 -8.22
CA HIS A 232 15.17 -8.88 -7.41
C HIS A 232 14.42 -10.12 -7.91
N MET A 233 13.13 -9.97 -8.26
CA MET A 233 12.35 -11.05 -8.88
C MET A 233 12.92 -11.50 -10.24
N SER A 234 13.41 -10.56 -11.07
CA SER A 234 13.96 -10.86 -12.40
C SER A 234 15.31 -11.59 -12.37
N GLU A 235 16.10 -11.36 -11.32
CA GLU A 235 17.40 -12.01 -11.12
C GLU A 235 17.25 -13.46 -10.62
N MET A 236 16.07 -13.83 -10.10
CA MET A 236 15.76 -15.17 -9.61
C MET A 236 15.31 -16.12 -10.72
N LYS A 237 15.76 -17.38 -10.65
CA LYS A 237 15.32 -18.43 -11.58
C LYS A 237 13.86 -18.81 -11.29
N ARG A 238 13.01 -18.78 -12.33
CA ARG A 238 11.61 -19.17 -12.23
C ARG A 238 11.46 -20.69 -12.23
N ALA A 239 11.42 -21.30 -11.05
CA ALA A 239 11.01 -22.69 -10.89
C ALA A 239 10.10 -22.82 -9.65
N GLY A 240 8.78 -22.85 -9.88
CA GLY A 240 7.78 -22.90 -8.81
C GLY A 240 7.72 -21.61 -7.97
N THR A 241 7.00 -21.68 -6.85
CA THR A 241 6.90 -20.59 -5.87
C THR A 241 8.24 -20.37 -5.18
N GLN A 242 8.78 -19.15 -5.29
CA GLN A 242 9.97 -18.73 -4.56
C GLN A 242 9.58 -18.14 -3.21
N ASN A 243 10.07 -18.71 -2.12
CA ASN A 243 9.90 -18.15 -0.78
C ASN A 243 11.18 -17.43 -0.38
N LEU A 244 11.07 -16.16 -0.02
CA LEU A 244 12.19 -15.32 0.40
C LEU A 244 12.04 -15.02 1.88
N ASP A 245 13.07 -15.37 2.65
CA ASP A 245 13.15 -15.00 4.05
C ASP A 245 13.44 -13.50 4.17
N TRP A 246 13.05 -12.88 5.28
CA TRP A 246 13.28 -11.46 5.53
C TRP A 246 14.71 -10.99 5.22
N LYS A 247 15.72 -11.76 5.66
CA LYS A 247 17.15 -11.47 5.44
C LYS A 247 17.52 -11.24 3.96
N ASP A 248 16.80 -11.85 3.03
CA ASP A 248 17.12 -11.83 1.60
C ASP A 248 16.65 -10.52 0.92
N TRP A 249 15.70 -9.81 1.55
CA TRP A 249 15.07 -8.63 0.97
C TRP A 249 14.85 -7.48 1.97
N ALA A 250 15.42 -7.57 3.19
CA ALA A 250 15.30 -6.59 4.28
C ALA A 250 15.79 -5.17 3.94
N ASN A 251 16.60 -5.02 2.89
CA ASN A 251 17.09 -3.75 2.41
C ASN A 251 16.09 -2.98 1.53
N LEU A 252 15.06 -3.66 1.01
CA LEU A 252 14.06 -3.06 0.11
C LEU A 252 13.00 -2.19 0.81
N PRO A 253 12.56 -2.52 2.04
CA PRO A 253 11.59 -1.68 2.74
C PRO A 253 12.21 -0.58 3.62
N ARG A 254 11.38 0.40 3.99
CA ARG A 254 11.54 1.30 5.15
C ARG A 254 10.30 1.20 6.04
N TRP A 255 10.51 1.14 7.35
CA TRP A 255 9.44 1.06 8.34
C TRP A 255 9.30 2.33 9.14
N PHE A 256 8.08 2.61 9.58
CA PHE A 256 7.74 3.68 10.49
C PHE A 256 6.72 3.20 11.52
N GLN A 257 6.85 3.69 12.75
CA GLN A 257 5.86 3.65 13.81
C GLN A 257 5.15 5.00 13.80
N THR A 258 3.82 5.01 13.74
CA THR A 258 3.04 6.27 13.70
C THR A 258 2.16 6.38 14.94
N GLY A 259 2.03 7.60 15.47
CA GLY A 259 1.26 7.88 16.68
C GLY A 259 -0.26 7.79 16.47
N SER A 260 -0.74 8.09 15.26
CA SER A 260 -2.14 7.97 14.89
C SER A 260 -2.36 6.87 13.84
N PRO A 261 -3.43 6.07 13.97
CA PRO A 261 -3.97 5.29 12.87
C PRO A 261 -4.76 6.23 11.93
N ASP A 262 -4.10 7.16 11.23
CA ASP A 262 -4.85 8.17 10.48
C ASP A 262 -5.74 7.62 9.36
N SER A 263 -6.68 8.49 9.01
CA SER A 263 -7.80 8.40 8.10
C SER A 263 -7.43 7.94 6.68
N TRP A 264 -8.09 6.88 6.25
CA TRP A 264 -8.27 6.52 4.85
C TRP A 264 -8.38 7.74 3.90
N ILE A 265 -7.44 7.84 2.96
CA ILE A 265 -7.58 8.06 1.50
C ILE A 265 -6.27 8.72 0.98
N CYS A 266 -5.69 8.15 -0.07
CA CYS A 266 -4.69 8.70 -1.00
C CYS A 266 -3.48 9.54 -0.51
N TRP A 267 -2.75 9.09 0.51
CA TRP A 267 -1.47 9.72 0.88
C TRP A 267 -0.28 9.45 -0.06
N MET A 268 -0.43 8.61 -1.09
CA MET A 268 0.69 8.23 -1.95
C MET A 268 0.48 8.56 -3.42
N PHE A 269 1.52 9.11 -4.05
CA PHE A 269 1.62 9.28 -5.49
C PHE A 269 3.04 8.95 -5.96
N GLY A 270 3.19 7.81 -6.62
CA GLY A 270 4.46 7.26 -7.09
C GLY A 270 5.34 6.83 -5.93
N SER A 271 6.51 7.45 -5.82
CA SER A 271 7.42 7.30 -4.69
C SER A 271 7.12 8.24 -3.53
N ARG A 272 6.12 9.12 -3.64
CA ARG A 272 5.87 10.15 -2.65
C ARG A 272 4.76 9.78 -1.69
N TYR A 273 4.93 10.15 -0.43
CA TYR A 273 3.98 9.95 0.65
C TYR A 273 3.77 11.26 1.42
N VAL A 274 2.53 11.65 1.67
CA VAL A 274 2.17 12.86 2.42
C VAL A 274 1.88 12.52 3.87
N VAL A 275 2.39 13.36 4.77
CA VAL A 275 2.05 13.40 6.19
C VAL A 275 1.65 14.82 6.52
N GLY A 276 0.50 15.02 7.14
CA GLY A 276 0.03 16.34 7.54
C GLY A 276 -0.62 16.26 8.91
N ASP A 277 0.18 16.59 9.93
CA ASP A 277 -0.29 16.86 11.29
C ASP A 277 -0.29 18.39 11.46
N ASP A 278 0.51 18.94 12.38
CA ASP A 278 0.69 20.40 12.48
C ASP A 278 1.50 20.96 11.30
N PHE A 279 2.38 20.14 10.72
CA PHE A 279 3.16 20.49 9.54
C PHE A 279 2.92 19.53 8.38
N LEU A 280 2.91 20.11 7.18
CA LEU A 280 2.75 19.37 5.93
C LEU A 280 4.12 18.92 5.40
N SER A 281 4.31 17.60 5.37
CA SER A 281 5.52 16.93 4.90
C SER A 281 5.24 16.01 3.72
N VAL A 282 6.17 15.99 2.78
CA VAL A 282 6.21 15.02 1.68
C VAL A 282 7.48 14.20 1.79
N LEU A 283 7.32 12.90 1.98
CA LEU A 283 8.37 11.91 1.85
C LEU A 283 8.50 11.50 0.39
N ASP A 284 9.72 11.29 -0.09
CA ASP A 284 10.03 10.75 -1.41
C ASP A 284 11.03 9.60 -1.27
N PHE A 285 10.59 8.40 -1.68
CA PHE A 285 11.37 7.17 -1.67
C PHE A 285 12.12 6.90 -2.98
N ASN A 286 12.10 7.85 -3.94
CA ASN A 286 12.85 7.71 -5.18
C ASN A 286 14.35 7.78 -4.91
N THR A 287 15.02 6.63 -4.93
CA THR A 287 16.47 6.50 -4.65
C THR A 287 17.34 7.44 -5.49
N SER A 288 16.97 7.71 -6.75
CA SER A 288 17.70 8.62 -7.63
C SER A 288 17.53 10.08 -7.21
N THR A 289 16.31 10.49 -6.84
CA THR A 289 16.04 11.81 -6.26
C THR A 289 16.80 11.97 -4.95
N VAL A 290 16.70 11.00 -4.05
CA VAL A 290 17.38 11.02 -2.74
C VAL A 290 18.89 11.24 -2.92
N ARG A 291 19.54 10.45 -3.78
CA ARG A 291 20.98 10.62 -4.08
C ARG A 291 21.31 11.98 -4.68
N ARG A 292 20.50 12.47 -5.63
CA ARG A 292 20.73 13.76 -6.29
C ARG A 292 20.67 14.93 -5.32
N PHE A 293 19.81 14.86 -4.31
CA PHE A 293 19.57 15.95 -3.36
C PHE A 293 20.34 15.82 -2.04
N GLN A 294 21.02 14.70 -1.79
CA GLN A 294 21.80 14.46 -0.57
C GLN A 294 22.83 15.57 -0.26
N HIS A 295 23.39 16.22 -1.29
CA HIS A 295 24.42 17.26 -1.12
C HIS A 295 23.99 18.63 -1.67
N ARG A 296 22.73 18.81 -2.07
CA ARG A 296 22.27 20.07 -2.68
C ARG A 296 21.62 20.95 -1.64
N GLN A 297 22.27 22.06 -1.30
CA GLN A 297 21.61 23.14 -0.57
C GLN A 297 20.90 24.08 -1.56
N THR A 298 19.64 24.43 -1.30
CA THR A 298 18.96 25.53 -2.00
C THR A 298 18.82 26.72 -1.06
N ASN A 299 18.78 27.93 -1.62
CA ASN A 299 18.80 29.18 -0.85
C ASN A 299 17.65 29.31 0.18
N ASN A 300 16.56 28.56 0.00
CA ASN A 300 15.37 28.58 0.88
C ASN A 300 15.16 27.27 1.65
N SER A 301 16.20 26.43 1.76
CA SER A 301 16.11 25.14 2.46
C SER A 301 16.98 25.10 3.71
N VAL A 302 16.41 24.62 4.81
CA VAL A 302 17.12 24.33 6.05
C VAL A 302 17.30 22.82 6.15
N PHE A 303 18.54 22.35 6.35
CA PHE A 303 18.84 20.92 6.44
C PHE A 303 18.96 20.48 7.90
N ILE A 304 18.14 19.52 8.32
CA ILE A 304 18.15 19.00 9.70
C ILE A 304 19.51 18.34 10.03
N GLU A 305 20.18 17.72 9.05
CA GLU A 305 21.47 17.06 9.26
C GLU A 305 22.58 18.00 9.79
N ASN A 306 22.45 19.30 9.55
CA ASN A 306 23.45 20.30 9.95
C ASN A 306 23.14 20.93 11.32
N ALA A 307 22.05 20.53 11.98
CA ALA A 307 21.53 21.17 13.18
C ALA A 307 22.16 20.69 14.49
N GLY A 308 23.49 20.58 14.55
CA GLY A 308 24.27 20.36 15.79
C GLY A 308 23.68 19.28 16.72
N ASP A 309 23.25 19.70 17.92
CA ASP A 309 22.73 18.86 19.00
C ASP A 309 21.48 18.04 18.60
N LEU A 310 20.68 18.55 17.66
CA LEU A 310 19.47 17.87 17.15
C LEU A 310 19.80 16.62 16.32
N ARG A 311 21.05 16.45 15.88
CA ARG A 311 21.48 15.31 15.05
C ARG A 311 21.39 13.97 15.79
N PHE A 312 21.75 13.94 17.07
CA PHE A 312 21.72 12.71 17.86
C PHE A 312 20.28 12.22 18.03
N GLU A 313 19.39 13.09 18.48
CA GLU A 313 17.99 12.78 18.71
C GLU A 313 17.25 12.40 17.41
N ARG A 314 17.50 13.13 16.31
CA ARG A 314 17.04 12.73 14.96
C ARG A 314 17.42 11.28 14.65
N THR A 315 18.69 10.94 14.82
CA THR A 315 19.21 9.60 14.50
C THR A 315 18.55 8.53 15.35
N THR A 316 18.40 8.78 16.66
CA THR A 316 17.71 7.87 17.58
C THR A 316 16.26 7.61 17.16
N ARG A 317 15.54 8.64 16.70
CA ARG A 317 14.15 8.50 16.26
C ARG A 317 14.00 7.77 14.93
N ILE A 318 14.88 8.04 13.96
CA ILE A 318 14.92 7.28 12.70
C ILE A 318 15.18 5.79 13.01
N GLN A 319 16.11 5.51 13.93
CA GLN A 319 16.43 4.15 14.36
C GLN A 319 15.27 3.49 15.11
N ALA A 320 14.48 4.23 15.87
CA ALA A 320 13.26 3.73 16.52
C ALA A 320 12.07 3.59 15.55
N GLY A 321 12.15 4.23 14.38
CA GLY A 321 11.07 4.29 13.39
C GLY A 321 10.01 5.34 13.70
N THR A 322 10.20 6.18 14.71
CA THR A 322 9.23 7.18 15.18
C THR A 322 9.45 8.57 14.57
N TRP A 323 10.27 8.68 13.51
CA TRP A 323 10.58 9.96 12.89
C TRP A 323 9.36 10.65 12.24
N LEU A 324 8.29 9.89 11.97
CA LEU A 324 7.03 10.41 11.44
C LEU A 324 5.97 10.64 12.53
N ASP A 325 6.34 10.57 13.80
CA ASP A 325 5.45 10.98 14.88
C ASP A 325 5.41 12.52 14.96
N GLY A 326 4.25 13.09 14.60
CA GLY A 326 4.06 14.54 14.41
C GLY A 326 4.49 15.37 15.60
N SER A 327 3.92 15.12 16.78
CA SER A 327 4.13 15.92 18.00
C SER A 327 5.59 16.23 18.34
N GLU A 328 6.46 15.30 18.01
CA GLU A 328 7.85 15.32 18.37
C GLU A 328 8.72 15.79 17.19
N ARG A 329 8.39 15.45 15.94
CA ARG A 329 9.03 16.02 14.73
C ARG A 329 8.75 17.52 14.59
N ASP A 330 7.56 17.93 14.97
CA ASP A 330 7.06 19.28 14.79
C ASP A 330 7.80 20.27 15.72
N LYS A 331 8.24 19.82 16.90
CA LYS A 331 9.19 20.56 17.75
C LYS A 331 10.52 20.84 17.04
N PHE A 332 11.08 19.86 16.33
CA PHE A 332 12.33 20.05 15.57
C PHE A 332 12.16 21.07 14.45
N ILE A 333 11.01 21.02 13.76
CA ILE A 333 10.71 21.95 12.67
C ILE A 333 10.56 23.37 13.23
N LEU A 334 9.89 23.52 14.37
CA LEU A 334 9.75 24.79 15.08
C LEU A 334 11.10 25.36 15.53
N ASP A 335 12.01 24.54 16.07
CA ASP A 335 13.33 24.99 16.51
C ASP A 335 14.22 25.46 15.34
N LEU A 336 14.02 24.88 14.15
CA LEU A 336 14.72 25.26 12.91
C LEU A 336 14.07 26.45 12.19
N TYR A 337 12.87 26.84 12.61
CA TYR A 337 12.12 27.92 12.00
C TYR A 337 12.79 29.27 12.27
N SER A 338 13.29 29.89 11.21
CA SER A 338 14.01 31.16 11.26
C SER A 338 13.27 32.22 10.43
N SER A 339 12.20 32.80 10.97
CA SER A 339 11.47 34.00 10.45
C SER A 339 10.97 34.02 8.99
N ASN A 340 11.28 33.00 8.17
CA ASN A 340 10.94 32.92 6.77
C ASN A 340 9.81 31.91 6.57
N GLU A 341 8.60 32.42 6.38
CA GLU A 341 7.38 31.61 6.18
C GLU A 341 7.42 30.73 4.93
N ASP A 342 8.24 31.10 3.94
CA ASP A 342 8.40 30.36 2.68
C ASP A 342 9.54 29.32 2.72
N ALA A 343 10.22 29.17 3.86
CA ALA A 343 11.26 28.18 4.01
C ALA A 343 10.70 26.75 3.98
N VAL A 344 11.51 25.83 3.47
CA VAL A 344 11.25 24.39 3.58
C VAL A 344 12.34 23.73 4.40
N VAL A 345 11.93 22.87 5.34
CA VAL A 345 12.84 22.02 6.07
C VAL A 345 13.03 20.74 5.28
N VAL A 346 14.27 20.41 4.97
CA VAL A 346 14.63 19.23 4.18
C VAL A 346 15.45 18.30 5.06
N ASP A 347 15.10 17.01 5.01
CA ASP A 347 15.89 15.98 5.64
C ASP A 347 16.04 14.77 4.73
N THR A 348 17.20 14.13 4.77
CA THR A 348 17.54 13.00 3.91
C THR A 348 18.03 11.85 4.76
N VAL A 349 17.36 10.70 4.67
CA VAL A 349 17.73 9.51 5.42
C VAL A 349 18.26 8.47 4.45
N THR A 350 19.54 8.14 4.58
CA THR A 350 20.17 7.16 3.67
C THR A 350 20.05 5.73 4.21
N ALA A 351 20.63 4.77 3.49
CA ALA A 351 20.65 3.37 3.89
C ALA A 351 21.60 3.10 5.09
N ASP A 352 22.51 4.03 5.41
CA ASP A 352 23.44 3.95 6.54
C ASP A 352 22.76 4.09 7.90
N THR A 353 21.60 4.73 7.94
CA THR A 353 20.80 4.99 9.12
C THR A 353 19.58 4.06 9.10
N PRO A 354 19.71 2.82 9.61
CA PRO A 354 18.63 1.85 9.58
C PRO A 354 17.51 2.21 10.55
N THR A 355 16.34 1.63 10.33
CA THR A 355 15.24 1.61 11.29
C THR A 355 15.08 0.22 11.88
N HIS A 356 14.86 0.14 13.20
CA HIS A 356 14.75 -1.09 13.98
C HIS A 356 13.36 -1.25 14.62
N ILE A 357 12.60 -2.27 14.21
CA ILE A 357 11.27 -2.57 14.74
C ILE A 357 11.33 -3.84 15.61
N ARG A 358 10.76 -3.77 16.82
CA ARG A 358 10.95 -4.79 17.89
C ARG A 358 9.70 -5.61 18.24
N TYR A 359 8.66 -5.59 17.40
CA TYR A 359 7.43 -6.37 17.59
C TYR A 359 7.53 -7.83 17.12
N PHE A 360 8.66 -8.20 16.54
CA PHE A 360 8.90 -9.51 15.93
C PHE A 360 9.81 -10.38 16.80
N ASP A 361 9.86 -11.68 16.51
CA ASP A 361 10.73 -12.63 17.20
C ASP A 361 12.23 -12.27 17.02
N GLU A 362 12.57 -11.59 15.93
CA GLU A 362 13.86 -10.95 15.67
C GLU A 362 13.71 -9.44 15.43
N VAL A 363 14.80 -8.67 15.52
CA VAL A 363 14.75 -7.23 15.24
C VAL A 363 14.68 -7.01 13.73
N VAL A 364 13.56 -6.47 13.26
CA VAL A 364 13.39 -6.04 11.86
C VAL A 364 14.26 -4.81 11.63
N THR A 365 15.24 -4.94 10.73
CA THR A 365 16.11 -3.83 10.32
C THR A 365 15.82 -3.46 8.88
N SER A 366 15.48 -2.19 8.61
CA SER A 366 15.09 -1.71 7.28
C SER A 366 15.88 -0.47 6.86
N ARG A 367 16.13 -0.30 5.55
CA ARG A 367 17.17 0.62 5.04
C ARG A 367 16.80 1.39 3.76
N LEU A 368 15.56 1.30 3.25
CA LEU A 368 15.19 2.05 2.04
C LEU A 368 15.39 3.55 2.27
N PRO A 369 16.26 4.23 1.50
CA PRO A 369 16.52 5.65 1.69
C PRO A 369 15.31 6.49 1.29
N TYR A 370 15.15 7.64 1.94
CA TYR A 370 14.07 8.58 1.64
C TYR A 370 14.50 10.02 1.90
N ARG A 371 13.80 10.96 1.29
CA ARG A 371 13.93 12.39 1.55
C ARG A 371 12.58 12.90 2.06
N ILE A 372 12.58 13.72 3.08
CA ILE A 372 11.40 14.42 3.57
C ILE A 372 11.58 15.92 3.31
N VAL A 373 10.51 16.54 2.82
CA VAL A 373 10.41 17.99 2.63
C VAL A 373 9.19 18.46 3.38
N THR A 374 9.41 19.34 4.34
CA THR A 374 8.35 19.89 5.20
C THR A 374 8.21 21.38 4.95
N LYS A 375 6.98 21.84 4.76
CA LYS A 375 6.68 23.26 4.77
C LYS A 375 6.92 23.77 6.18
N ALA A 376 7.76 24.81 6.35
CA ALA A 376 8.12 25.29 7.67
C ALA A 376 7.00 26.11 8.35
N ARG A 377 6.00 26.56 7.57
CA ARG A 377 4.77 27.14 8.11
C ARG A 377 3.80 26.02 8.49
N PRO A 378 3.21 26.05 9.70
CA PRO A 378 2.17 25.11 10.09
C PRO A 378 1.05 25.05 9.03
N ALA A 379 0.55 23.84 8.79
CA ALA A 379 -0.62 23.64 7.96
C ALA A 379 -1.86 24.17 8.68
N GLU A 380 -2.86 24.60 7.92
CA GLU A 380 -4.18 24.76 8.50
C GLU A 380 -4.71 23.37 8.92
N PRO A 381 -5.48 23.28 10.01
CA PRO A 381 -6.05 22.02 10.44
C PRO A 381 -7.02 21.50 9.38
N HIS A 382 -6.76 20.31 8.85
CA HIS A 382 -7.62 19.63 7.88
C HIS A 382 -7.81 18.17 8.31
N GLU A 383 -8.91 17.55 7.85
CA GLU A 383 -9.19 16.13 8.13
C GLU A 383 -8.20 15.18 7.44
N GLY A 384 -7.57 15.63 6.36
CA GLY A 384 -6.57 14.88 5.64
C GLY A 384 -5.96 15.64 4.46
N TRP A 385 -4.81 15.13 4.01
CA TRP A 385 -4.10 15.61 2.83
C TRP A 385 -3.91 14.50 1.82
N LEU A 386 -4.13 14.79 0.55
CA LEU A 386 -3.95 13.88 -0.58
C LEU A 386 -2.82 14.40 -1.48
N ILE A 387 -2.21 13.50 -2.23
CA ILE A 387 -1.25 13.86 -3.27
C ILE A 387 -1.69 13.34 -4.63
N SER A 388 -1.68 14.22 -5.63
CA SER A 388 -2.03 13.90 -7.01
C SER A 388 -1.09 14.64 -7.96
N GLY A 389 -0.26 13.91 -8.71
CA GLY A 389 0.75 14.53 -9.55
C GLY A 389 1.69 15.39 -8.71
N ASN A 390 1.81 16.67 -9.04
CA ASN A 390 2.62 17.63 -8.28
C ASN A 390 1.80 18.50 -7.34
N HIS A 391 0.57 18.10 -7.05
CA HIS A 391 -0.36 18.85 -6.22
C HIS A 391 -0.61 18.12 -4.90
N LEU A 392 -0.70 18.92 -3.84
CA LEU A 392 -1.26 18.52 -2.56
C LEU A 392 -2.70 19.05 -2.53
N ILE A 393 -3.64 18.19 -2.16
CA ILE A 393 -5.07 18.50 -2.13
C ILE A 393 -5.52 18.24 -0.69
N TRP A 394 -6.13 19.20 -0.01
CA TRP A 394 -6.75 18.92 1.28
C TRP A 394 -8.13 18.30 1.08
N ASP A 395 -8.54 17.44 2.00
CA ASP A 395 -9.94 17.03 2.09
C ASP A 395 -10.70 18.12 2.87
N GLY A 396 -11.68 18.73 2.21
CA GLY A 396 -12.49 19.79 2.80
C GLY A 396 -13.62 19.15 3.60
N GLY A 397 -13.32 18.69 4.81
CA GLY A 397 -14.38 18.36 5.78
C GLY A 397 -15.30 19.57 5.97
N GLU A 398 -16.61 19.35 6.06
CA GLU A 398 -17.51 20.42 6.47
C GLU A 398 -17.13 20.87 7.90
N PRO A 399 -17.07 22.19 8.16
CA PRO A 399 -16.60 22.76 9.43
C PRO A 399 -17.47 22.43 10.65
#